data_AF-A0A2D8I4R7-F1
#
_entry.id   AF-A0A2D8I4R7-F1
#
_cell.length_a   1.000
_cell.length_b   1.000
_cell.length_c   1.000
_cell.angle_alpha   90.00
_cell.angle_beta   90.00
_cell.angle_gamma   90.00
#
_symmetry.space_group_name_H-M   'P 1'
#
loop_
_entity.id
_entity.type
_entity.pdbx_description
1 polymer ?
#
loop_
_entity_poly.entity_id
_entity_poly.type
_entity_poly.pdbx_seq_one_letter_code
_entity_poly.pdbx_strand_id
1 'polypeptide(L)'
;MVFWKLKSRLKNNFFAQQVIRRFLAFIVLFGVNSSLLLTNTSATTEDLCQKLEQSIQGKKHGFLAGNLSYYIGGFHASWKPIEDETIGLTHPFYHDLRSRGVGLLESEISGTENTGVGNDFMGWEFYKDTRVLYGTVIVGEKEYKHPVPSQMIWRPDKMICEYQLDNILIREEKFIGENDAAASIITSSEPVILRFEGHSFYVRHSVSSSAKISYQKANNTIVVLEGGTVKSRPDPDGPVRVGPCVYQNMTTALSASKDFSKTFSSKLGDNGEQKYRFEIPCDSHGVTVSWAMDDNQEKAINKAGEIVFRAKELLAFKTNEMNLLLSHGIPQFRCSDPKFEEIYYFLWSIYLMYYIDVQKGWEMESHTQSAVNNFLGIHRYDASFQIKVGAWTRDKKKFAYGNVLTWKHLVENKRYRETPNGLIMLSDNKGIGWHSGAYGGELAEHVIGAWQIYQHTGDLNFLKACYEDYFQKVFWKRLLGFAMNDFEVIEILQQMAQLTGHSNEVEHWKILIRQDPDHIRLMFDQRWEANGHDNFFMGPKNGKLHTNAFWAMRNRYFPREYAEQMIHSWALNQTDGFMGEFFPLAMA
;
A
#
# COMPACT_ATOMS: atom_id res chain seq x y z
N MET A 1 34.65 -69.86 30.08
CA MET A 1 35.01 -68.87 29.05
C MET A 1 34.12 -67.64 29.27
N VAL A 2 34.71 -66.56 29.78
CA VAL A 2 34.28 -65.15 29.65
C VAL A 2 32.91 -64.73 30.22
N PHE A 3 32.86 -64.22 31.47
CA PHE A 3 32.70 -62.79 31.81
C PHE A 3 32.50 -62.57 33.31
N TRP A 4 33.17 -61.55 33.84
CA TRP A 4 33.32 -61.23 35.26
C TRP A 4 32.56 -59.93 35.61
N LYS A 5 31.89 -60.00 36.76
CA LYS A 5 31.65 -58.96 37.79
C LYS A 5 30.81 -57.69 37.54
N LEU A 6 29.68 -57.72 38.25
CA LEU A 6 29.17 -56.69 39.16
C LEU A 6 30.26 -56.00 40.03
N LYS A 7 30.27 -54.66 40.06
CA LYS A 7 29.92 -53.78 41.21
C LYS A 7 30.57 -52.40 41.06
N SER A 8 29.77 -51.35 40.85
CA SER A 8 29.76 -50.16 41.73
C SER A 8 28.66 -49.19 41.30
N ARG A 9 27.46 -49.37 41.89
CA ARG A 9 26.51 -48.28 42.12
C ARG A 9 27.09 -47.41 43.24
N LEU A 10 27.29 -46.13 42.95
CA LEU A 10 27.42 -44.96 43.86
C LEU A 10 28.47 -43.99 43.32
N LYS A 11 28.25 -43.42 42.12
CA LYS A 11 29.00 -42.23 41.66
C LYS A 11 28.36 -41.44 40.50
N ASN A 12 27.08 -41.67 40.16
CA ASN A 12 26.44 -40.99 39.02
C ASN A 12 25.41 -39.91 39.37
N ASN A 13 25.19 -39.57 40.65
CA ASN A 13 24.18 -38.57 41.02
C ASN A 13 24.68 -37.12 41.08
N PHE A 14 25.99 -36.86 41.03
CA PHE A 14 26.50 -35.49 41.14
C PHE A 14 26.52 -34.75 39.80
N PHE A 15 26.84 -35.45 38.71
CA PHE A 15 26.92 -34.85 37.37
C PHE A 15 25.54 -34.56 36.77
N ALA A 16 24.57 -35.46 36.96
CA ALA A 16 23.19 -35.26 36.52
C ALA A 16 22.52 -34.08 37.26
N GLN A 17 22.77 -33.93 38.56
CA GLN A 17 22.23 -32.80 39.34
C GLN A 17 22.87 -31.45 38.97
N GLN A 18 24.15 -31.43 38.57
CA GLN A 18 24.80 -30.20 38.11
C GLN A 18 24.33 -29.75 36.73
N VAL A 19 24.10 -30.71 35.80
CA VAL A 19 23.56 -30.40 34.47
C VAL A 19 22.11 -29.93 34.57
N ILE A 20 21.28 -30.58 35.41
CA ILE A 20 19.88 -30.16 35.65
C ILE A 20 19.82 -28.79 36.35
N ARG A 21 20.73 -28.49 37.30
CA ARG A 21 20.80 -27.16 37.92
C ARG A 21 21.25 -26.06 36.96
N ARG A 22 22.16 -26.35 36.01
CA ARG A 22 22.55 -25.39 34.97
C ARG A 22 21.46 -25.18 33.93
N PHE A 23 20.70 -26.23 33.59
CA PHE A 23 19.55 -26.12 32.69
C PHE A 23 18.37 -25.37 33.34
N LEU A 24 18.08 -25.61 34.62
CA LEU A 24 17.08 -24.86 35.39
C LEU A 24 17.50 -23.41 35.63
N ALA A 25 18.78 -23.12 35.88
CA ALA A 25 19.28 -21.75 35.97
C ALA A 25 19.18 -21.01 34.64
N PHE A 26 19.39 -21.68 33.50
CA PHE A 26 19.15 -21.12 32.18
C PHE A 26 17.67 -20.85 31.91
N ILE A 27 16.76 -21.73 32.34
CA ILE A 27 15.31 -21.55 32.20
C ILE A 27 14.79 -20.43 33.14
N VAL A 28 15.39 -20.23 34.31
CA VAL A 28 15.02 -19.12 35.22
C VAL A 28 15.62 -17.79 34.75
N LEU A 29 16.83 -17.76 34.19
CA LEU A 29 17.42 -16.53 33.61
C LEU A 29 16.80 -16.11 32.27
N PHE A 30 16.26 -17.05 31.48
CA PHE A 30 15.42 -16.74 30.32
C PHE A 30 13.95 -16.50 30.69
N GLY A 31 13.41 -17.21 31.68
CA GLY A 31 12.01 -17.07 32.13
C GLY A 31 11.72 -15.80 32.92
N VAL A 32 12.74 -15.16 33.50
CA VAL A 32 12.60 -13.89 34.24
C VAL A 32 12.88 -12.66 33.36
N ASN A 33 13.43 -12.82 32.14
CA ASN A 33 13.55 -11.73 31.16
C ASN A 33 12.40 -11.67 30.13
N SER A 34 11.55 -12.69 30.05
CA SER A 34 10.35 -12.66 29.19
C SER A 34 9.09 -12.15 29.91
N SER A 35 9.17 -11.88 31.22
CA SER A 35 8.04 -11.45 32.06
C SER A 35 8.14 -10.00 32.56
N LEU A 36 9.23 -9.29 32.26
CA LEU A 36 9.42 -7.86 32.55
C LEU A 36 9.14 -6.92 31.36
N LEU A 37 8.60 -7.45 30.25
CA LEU A 37 8.07 -6.66 29.12
C LEU A 37 6.53 -6.59 29.08
N LEU A 38 5.84 -7.15 30.09
CA LEU A 38 4.36 -7.20 30.13
C LEU A 38 3.77 -6.56 31.40
N THR A 39 4.46 -5.58 31.99
CA THR A 39 3.91 -4.78 33.10
C THR A 39 4.18 -3.30 32.91
N ASN A 40 3.53 -2.72 31.91
CA ASN A 40 2.81 -1.44 32.02
C ASN A 40 2.33 -1.00 30.64
N THR A 41 1.05 -1.23 30.37
CA THR A 41 0.10 -0.17 29.99
C THR A 41 -1.29 -0.79 30.00
N SER A 42 -1.91 -0.87 31.17
CA SER A 42 -3.38 -0.81 31.29
C SER A 42 -3.83 0.67 31.29
N ALA A 43 -3.20 1.51 30.47
CA ALA A 43 -3.91 2.64 29.93
C ALA A 43 -4.78 2.02 28.84
N THR A 44 -6.09 2.07 28.98
CA THR A 44 -7.01 1.76 27.88
C THR A 44 -6.49 2.52 26.66
N THR A 45 -5.93 1.80 25.69
CA THR A 45 -5.52 2.39 24.41
C THR A 45 -6.75 3.12 23.88
N GLU A 46 -6.65 4.43 23.71
CA GLU A 46 -7.71 5.25 23.12
C GLU A 46 -8.15 4.55 21.82
N ASP A 47 -9.46 4.37 21.60
CA ASP A 47 -9.95 3.78 20.36
C ASP A 47 -9.84 4.83 19.24
N LEU A 48 -8.62 4.96 18.71
CA LEU A 48 -8.29 5.89 17.64
C LEU A 48 -9.04 5.56 16.36
N CYS A 49 -9.32 4.28 16.09
CA CYS A 49 -10.20 3.88 14.99
C CYS A 49 -11.61 4.48 15.14
N GLN A 50 -12.19 4.43 16.34
CA GLN A 50 -13.48 5.08 16.63
C GLN A 50 -13.38 6.61 16.56
N LYS A 51 -12.31 7.22 17.10
CA LYS A 51 -12.08 8.67 17.02
C LYS A 51 -12.01 9.17 15.57
N LEU A 52 -11.49 8.33 14.66
CA LEU A 52 -11.35 8.63 13.24
C LEU A 52 -12.59 8.32 12.40
N GLU A 53 -13.72 7.96 13.03
CA GLU A 53 -14.98 7.71 12.33
C GLU A 53 -15.38 8.91 11.46
N GLN A 54 -15.67 8.62 10.19
CA GLN A 54 -16.09 9.64 9.24
C GLN A 54 -17.34 9.19 8.49
N SER A 55 -18.34 10.06 8.41
CA SER A 55 -19.49 9.87 7.52
C SER A 55 -19.05 10.11 6.08
N ILE A 56 -19.21 9.11 5.22
CA ILE A 56 -18.71 9.13 3.83
C ILE A 56 -19.80 9.01 2.75
N GLN A 57 -21.03 8.62 3.11
CA GLN A 57 -22.14 8.45 2.17
C GLN A 57 -22.34 9.71 1.32
N GLY A 58 -22.35 9.56 0.00
CA GLY A 58 -22.50 10.67 -0.95
C GLY A 58 -21.33 11.66 -1.01
N LYS A 59 -20.23 11.42 -0.27
CA LYS A 59 -19.06 12.31 -0.19
C LYS A 59 -17.81 11.69 -0.81
N LYS A 60 -17.57 10.41 -0.57
CA LYS A 60 -16.44 9.64 -1.10
C LYS A 60 -16.76 8.14 -1.13
N HIS A 61 -16.02 7.39 -1.94
CA HIS A 61 -16.10 5.93 -1.93
C HIS A 61 -15.55 5.35 -0.62
N GLY A 62 -16.04 4.16 -0.26
CA GLY A 62 -15.45 3.36 0.80
C GLY A 62 -14.10 2.79 0.38
N PHE A 63 -13.15 2.67 1.31
CA PHE A 63 -11.86 2.03 1.05
C PHE A 63 -11.43 1.20 2.25
N LEU A 64 -11.05 -0.05 2.02
CA LEU A 64 -10.43 -0.93 3.02
C LEU A 64 -9.22 -1.63 2.39
N ALA A 65 -8.23 -1.91 3.23
CA ALA A 65 -7.00 -2.57 2.84
C ALA A 65 -6.64 -3.71 3.80
N GLY A 66 -6.35 -4.86 3.22
CA GLY A 66 -5.47 -5.88 3.78
C GLY A 66 -4.05 -5.66 3.29
N ASN A 67 -3.26 -6.73 3.25
CA ASN A 67 -1.92 -6.72 2.67
C ASN A 67 -1.99 -6.81 1.14
N LEU A 68 -2.61 -7.87 0.61
CA LEU A 68 -2.76 -8.12 -0.84
C LEU A 68 -4.21 -8.02 -1.32
N SER A 69 -5.16 -7.79 -0.41
CA SER A 69 -6.57 -7.58 -0.76
C SER A 69 -7.01 -6.16 -0.46
N TYR A 70 -7.78 -5.58 -1.36
CA TYR A 70 -8.37 -4.26 -1.19
C TYR A 70 -9.86 -4.31 -1.47
N TYR A 71 -10.58 -3.31 -0.96
CA TYR A 71 -12.01 -3.14 -1.20
C TYR A 71 -12.32 -1.68 -1.48
N ILE A 72 -13.10 -1.45 -2.54
CA ILE A 72 -13.63 -0.14 -2.90
C ILE A 72 -15.16 -0.20 -2.84
N GLY A 73 -15.77 0.66 -2.03
CA GLY A 73 -17.22 0.71 -1.83
C GLY A 73 -17.88 1.82 -2.64
N GLY A 74 -18.62 1.46 -3.69
CA GLY A 74 -19.10 2.39 -4.70
C GLY A 74 -17.96 3.04 -5.49
N PHE A 75 -18.27 4.02 -6.34
CA PHE A 75 -17.26 4.71 -7.15
C PHE A 75 -17.53 6.22 -7.26
N HIS A 76 -16.50 7.00 -6.92
CA HIS A 76 -16.46 8.45 -7.12
C HIS A 76 -15.33 8.80 -8.10
N ALA A 77 -15.67 9.33 -9.27
CA ALA A 77 -14.70 9.86 -10.23
C ALA A 77 -14.33 11.29 -9.84
N SER A 78 -13.16 11.45 -9.21
CA SER A 78 -12.78 12.69 -8.51
C SER A 78 -13.81 13.05 -7.42
N TRP A 79 -14.83 13.83 -7.77
CA TRP A 79 -15.89 14.28 -6.87
C TRP A 79 -17.29 13.86 -7.33
N LYS A 80 -17.41 13.25 -8.51
CA LYS A 80 -18.69 12.84 -9.08
C LYS A 80 -19.01 11.40 -8.70
N PRO A 81 -20.14 11.13 -8.02
CA PRO A 81 -20.60 9.76 -7.79
C PRO A 81 -20.97 9.14 -9.15
N ILE A 82 -20.46 7.94 -9.41
CA ILE A 82 -20.69 7.16 -10.63
C ILE A 82 -21.44 5.86 -10.31
N GLU A 83 -21.12 5.24 -9.19
CA GLU A 83 -21.80 4.05 -8.67
C GLU A 83 -21.94 4.20 -7.16
N ASP A 84 -23.15 3.96 -6.65
CA ASP A 84 -23.38 3.90 -5.21
C ASP A 84 -22.86 2.57 -4.65
N GLU A 85 -22.46 2.57 -3.38
CA GLU A 85 -22.25 1.32 -2.64
C GLU A 85 -23.58 0.54 -2.52
N THR A 86 -23.48 -0.77 -2.33
CA THR A 86 -24.62 -1.63 -1.96
C THR A 86 -24.23 -2.67 -0.91
N ILE A 87 -25.24 -3.38 -0.38
CA ILE A 87 -25.08 -4.50 0.55
C ILE A 87 -24.29 -5.65 -0.09
N GLY A 88 -23.34 -6.23 0.65
CA GLY A 88 -22.45 -7.30 0.19
C GLY A 88 -20.98 -6.86 0.03
N LEU A 89 -20.27 -7.39 -0.96
CA LEU A 89 -18.89 -6.99 -1.27
C LEU A 89 -18.83 -6.67 -2.77
N THR A 90 -18.98 -5.40 -3.12
CA THR A 90 -19.11 -4.95 -4.51
C THR A 90 -17.81 -5.11 -5.30
N HIS A 91 -16.75 -4.40 -4.88
CA HIS A 91 -15.46 -4.38 -5.56
C HIS A 91 -14.27 -4.81 -4.68
N PRO A 92 -14.26 -6.02 -4.10
CA PRO A 92 -13.04 -6.57 -3.55
C PRO A 92 -12.11 -7.01 -4.70
N PHE A 93 -10.79 -6.77 -4.55
CA PHE A 93 -9.81 -7.16 -5.55
C PHE A 93 -8.47 -7.54 -4.93
N TYR A 94 -7.74 -8.40 -5.61
CA TYR A 94 -6.42 -8.88 -5.20
C TYR A 94 -5.33 -8.11 -5.93
N HIS A 95 -4.27 -7.75 -5.22
CA HIS A 95 -3.20 -6.90 -5.73
C HIS A 95 -1.84 -7.31 -5.16
N ASP A 96 -1.11 -8.13 -5.91
CA ASP A 96 0.26 -8.53 -5.60
C ASP A 96 1.27 -7.93 -6.57
N LEU A 97 0.92 -6.83 -7.24
CA LEU A 97 1.78 -6.12 -8.19
C LEU A 97 2.23 -6.98 -9.39
N ARG A 98 1.55 -8.09 -9.71
CA ARG A 98 1.81 -8.87 -10.95
C ARG A 98 1.52 -8.10 -12.24
N SER A 99 0.62 -7.13 -12.16
CA SER A 99 0.31 -6.21 -13.24
C SER A 99 -0.12 -4.87 -12.64
N ARG A 100 0.12 -3.78 -13.36
CA ARG A 100 -0.52 -2.48 -13.07
C ARG A 100 -1.89 -2.32 -13.70
N GLY A 101 -2.32 -3.25 -14.55
CA GLY A 101 -3.57 -3.15 -15.29
C GLY A 101 -4.26 -4.51 -15.44
N VAL A 102 -4.99 -4.70 -16.55
CA VAL A 102 -5.84 -5.88 -16.73
C VAL A 102 -5.11 -7.09 -17.28
N GLY A 103 -3.92 -6.92 -17.85
CA GLY A 103 -3.23 -7.95 -18.63
C GLY A 103 -1.84 -8.35 -18.13
N LEU A 104 -1.42 -9.55 -18.55
CA LEU A 104 -0.10 -10.15 -18.29
C LEU A 104 0.63 -10.40 -19.62
N LEU A 105 0.90 -9.33 -20.36
CA LEU A 105 1.71 -9.40 -21.58
C LEU A 105 3.15 -9.01 -21.28
N GLU A 106 4.06 -9.65 -22.01
CA GLU A 106 5.49 -9.35 -22.01
C GLU A 106 5.80 -8.18 -22.95
N SER A 107 6.70 -7.32 -22.51
CA SER A 107 7.28 -6.23 -23.28
C SER A 107 8.03 -6.72 -24.52
N GLU A 108 7.82 -6.07 -25.68
CA GLU A 108 8.62 -6.33 -26.89
C GLU A 108 9.83 -5.39 -27.02
N ILE A 109 9.99 -4.44 -26.09
CA ILE A 109 11.18 -3.57 -26.04
C ILE A 109 12.40 -4.44 -25.69
N SER A 110 13.56 -4.13 -26.25
CA SER A 110 14.80 -4.86 -25.96
C SER A 110 15.73 -4.07 -25.01
N GLY A 111 16.72 -4.76 -24.45
CA GLY A 111 17.74 -4.15 -23.61
C GLY A 111 17.25 -3.77 -22.21
N THR A 112 17.86 -2.73 -21.64
CA THR A 112 17.61 -2.30 -20.26
C THR A 112 16.26 -1.61 -20.08
N GLU A 113 15.62 -1.18 -21.17
CA GLU A 113 14.32 -0.50 -21.15
C GLU A 113 13.13 -1.45 -21.35
N ASN A 114 13.35 -2.76 -21.54
CA ASN A 114 12.29 -3.77 -21.59
C ASN A 114 11.47 -3.76 -20.29
N THR A 115 10.17 -3.47 -20.40
CA THR A 115 9.28 -3.22 -19.26
C THR A 115 8.80 -4.48 -18.54
N GLY A 116 9.26 -5.67 -18.94
CA GLY A 116 8.92 -6.95 -18.31
C GLY A 116 7.49 -7.43 -18.61
N VAL A 117 6.91 -8.21 -17.68
CA VAL A 117 5.59 -8.84 -17.83
C VAL A 117 4.58 -8.22 -16.87
N GLY A 118 3.49 -7.66 -17.42
CA GLY A 118 2.42 -7.05 -16.60
C GLY A 118 2.45 -5.52 -16.53
N ASN A 119 3.35 -4.86 -17.28
CA ASN A 119 3.13 -3.44 -17.57
C ASN A 119 1.89 -3.35 -18.48
N ASP A 120 0.90 -2.53 -18.14
CA ASP A 120 -0.29 -2.30 -18.95
C ASP A 120 -0.76 -0.84 -18.80
N PHE A 121 -0.66 -0.08 -19.87
CA PHE A 121 -1.05 1.34 -19.92
C PHE A 121 -2.55 1.56 -20.15
N MET A 122 -3.37 0.53 -20.33
CA MET A 122 -4.79 0.68 -20.62
C MET A 122 -5.71 0.37 -19.44
N GLY A 123 -5.36 -0.62 -18.62
CA GLY A 123 -6.29 -1.25 -17.67
C GLY A 123 -6.15 -0.86 -16.21
N TRP A 124 -5.52 0.26 -15.86
CA TRP A 124 -5.09 0.55 -14.48
C TRP A 124 -6.17 0.66 -13.39
N GLU A 125 -7.42 0.90 -13.77
CA GLU A 125 -8.55 1.10 -12.86
C GLU A 125 -9.56 -0.06 -12.95
N PHE A 126 -9.09 -1.26 -13.30
CA PHE A 126 -9.95 -2.42 -13.57
C PHE A 126 -10.82 -2.84 -12.39
N TYR A 127 -10.35 -2.59 -11.16
CA TYR A 127 -11.08 -2.95 -9.94
C TYR A 127 -12.47 -2.31 -9.90
N LYS A 128 -12.66 -1.16 -10.56
CA LYS A 128 -13.95 -0.46 -10.69
C LYS A 128 -15.00 -1.24 -11.46
N ASP A 129 -14.61 -2.21 -12.27
CA ASP A 129 -15.53 -3.02 -13.06
C ASP A 129 -15.78 -4.40 -12.45
N THR A 130 -15.10 -4.72 -11.34
CA THR A 130 -15.32 -6.00 -10.65
C THR A 130 -16.74 -6.04 -10.09
N ARG A 131 -17.43 -7.19 -10.20
CA ARG A 131 -18.77 -7.37 -9.62
C ARG A 131 -18.85 -8.72 -8.93
N VAL A 132 -18.74 -8.70 -7.60
CA VAL A 132 -18.51 -9.93 -6.83
C VAL A 132 -19.73 -10.35 -6.02
N LEU A 133 -20.13 -9.59 -5.00
CA LEU A 133 -21.30 -9.91 -4.17
C LEU A 133 -22.24 -8.71 -4.14
N TYR A 134 -22.87 -8.42 -5.28
CA TYR A 134 -23.89 -7.38 -5.39
C TYR A 134 -25.19 -7.87 -4.76
N GLY A 135 -25.62 -7.22 -3.69
CA GLY A 135 -26.75 -7.67 -2.89
C GLY A 135 -28.10 -7.07 -3.29
N THR A 136 -29.13 -7.90 -3.28
CA THR A 136 -30.54 -7.52 -3.30
C THR A 136 -31.18 -7.97 -1.99
N VAL A 137 -32.02 -7.13 -1.38
CA VAL A 137 -32.81 -7.51 -0.19
C VAL A 137 -34.21 -7.86 -0.63
N ILE A 138 -34.71 -9.03 -0.21
CA ILE A 138 -36.04 -9.53 -0.53
C ILE A 138 -36.87 -9.62 0.77
N VAL A 139 -38.04 -8.98 0.75
CA VAL A 139 -38.97 -8.88 1.88
C VAL A 139 -40.37 -9.25 1.39
N GLY A 140 -40.82 -10.46 1.71
CA GLY A 140 -42.05 -11.01 1.13
C GLY A 140 -41.96 -11.06 -0.40
N GLU A 141 -42.85 -10.33 -1.09
CA GLU A 141 -42.86 -10.21 -2.55
C GLU A 141 -42.03 -9.03 -3.08
N LYS A 142 -41.52 -8.15 -2.21
CA LYS A 142 -40.79 -6.93 -2.59
C LYS A 142 -39.30 -7.21 -2.71
N GLU A 143 -38.69 -6.79 -3.82
CA GLU A 143 -37.24 -6.81 -4.02
C GLU A 143 -36.66 -5.38 -4.02
N TYR A 144 -35.67 -5.15 -3.17
CA TYR A 144 -34.84 -3.95 -3.17
C TYR A 144 -33.51 -4.29 -3.82
N LYS A 145 -33.41 -4.07 -5.13
CA LYS A 145 -32.20 -4.37 -5.90
C LYS A 145 -31.14 -3.32 -5.63
N HIS A 146 -29.96 -3.78 -5.21
CA HIS A 146 -28.78 -2.96 -4.93
C HIS A 146 -29.12 -1.71 -4.08
N PRO A 147 -29.67 -1.88 -2.86
CA PRO A 147 -30.10 -0.75 -2.06
C PRO A 147 -28.90 0.14 -1.72
N VAL A 148 -29.06 1.44 -1.93
CA VAL A 148 -28.06 2.44 -1.53
C VAL A 148 -28.08 2.59 -0.01
N PRO A 149 -26.92 2.60 0.68
CA PRO A 149 -26.89 2.86 2.11
C PRO A 149 -27.48 4.23 2.43
N SER A 150 -28.34 4.27 3.44
CA SER A 150 -28.78 5.52 4.07
C SER A 150 -27.63 6.19 4.85
N GLN A 151 -26.67 5.40 5.33
CA GLN A 151 -25.46 5.88 5.99
C GLN A 151 -24.27 4.99 5.66
N MET A 152 -23.10 5.60 5.48
CA MET A 152 -21.79 4.95 5.43
C MET A 152 -20.85 5.65 6.40
N ILE A 153 -20.25 4.88 7.31
CA ILE A 153 -19.24 5.34 8.25
C ILE A 153 -17.95 4.58 7.94
N TRP A 154 -16.90 5.32 7.64
CA TRP A 154 -15.57 4.76 7.43
C TRP A 154 -14.73 4.88 8.70
N ARG A 155 -13.95 3.83 8.96
CA ARG A 155 -12.89 3.75 9.95
C ARG A 155 -11.66 3.09 9.33
N PRO A 156 -10.46 3.26 9.90
CA PRO A 156 -9.26 2.56 9.42
C PRO A 156 -9.34 1.03 9.44
N ASP A 157 -10.12 0.46 10.35
CA ASP A 157 -10.28 -0.98 10.57
C ASP A 157 -11.47 -1.61 9.82
N LYS A 158 -12.52 -0.83 9.55
CA LYS A 158 -13.77 -1.31 8.94
C LYS A 158 -14.59 -0.19 8.29
N MET A 159 -15.58 -0.60 7.51
CA MET A 159 -16.66 0.26 7.04
C MET A 159 -17.99 -0.24 7.58
N ILE A 160 -18.87 0.69 7.96
CA ILE A 160 -20.20 0.41 8.47
C ILE A 160 -21.21 1.02 7.50
N CYS A 161 -22.14 0.22 7.01
CA CYS A 161 -23.24 0.65 6.17
C CYS A 161 -24.58 0.39 6.86
N GLU A 162 -25.51 1.34 6.77
CA GLU A 162 -26.88 1.16 7.24
C GLU A 162 -27.87 1.40 6.10
N TYR A 163 -28.84 0.51 5.96
CA TYR A 163 -29.88 0.54 4.93
C TYR A 163 -31.25 0.58 5.61
N GLN A 164 -32.00 1.66 5.32
CA GLN A 164 -33.38 1.79 5.76
C GLN A 164 -34.32 1.38 4.62
N LEU A 165 -35.00 0.24 4.77
CA LEU A 165 -35.91 -0.33 3.77
C LEU A 165 -37.32 -0.42 4.36
N ASP A 166 -38.17 0.56 4.06
CA ASP A 166 -39.44 0.79 4.76
C ASP A 166 -39.21 0.85 6.28
N ASN A 167 -39.72 -0.11 7.06
CA ASN A 167 -39.54 -0.20 8.52
C ASN A 167 -38.41 -1.15 8.95
N ILE A 168 -37.62 -1.67 8.00
CA ILE A 168 -36.55 -2.62 8.26
C ILE A 168 -35.21 -1.89 8.23
N LEU A 169 -34.47 -1.99 9.33
CA LEU A 169 -33.10 -1.51 9.42
C LEU A 169 -32.14 -2.68 9.21
N ILE A 170 -31.26 -2.55 8.22
CA ILE A 170 -30.17 -3.48 7.98
C ILE A 170 -28.85 -2.77 8.30
N ARG A 171 -28.00 -3.42 9.08
CA ARG A 171 -26.67 -2.93 9.42
C ARG A 171 -25.62 -3.92 8.94
N GLU A 172 -24.60 -3.38 8.29
CA GLU A 172 -23.51 -4.13 7.68
C GLU A 172 -22.15 -3.59 8.15
N GLU A 173 -21.25 -4.48 8.56
CA GLU A 173 -19.85 -4.15 8.85
C GLU A 173 -18.93 -4.91 7.88
N LYS A 174 -18.20 -4.16 7.06
CA LYS A 174 -17.24 -4.68 6.07
C LYS A 174 -15.82 -4.49 6.58
N PHE A 175 -14.97 -5.51 6.46
CA PHE A 175 -13.55 -5.44 6.84
C PHE A 175 -12.71 -6.43 6.03
N ILE A 176 -11.39 -6.22 6.03
CA ILE A 176 -10.42 -7.17 5.48
C ILE A 176 -9.57 -7.68 6.66
N GLY A 177 -9.54 -9.01 6.82
CA GLY A 177 -8.77 -9.66 7.88
C GLY A 177 -7.28 -9.78 7.54
N GLU A 178 -6.46 -10.15 8.53
CA GLU A 178 -5.02 -10.42 8.33
C GLU A 178 -4.73 -11.52 7.31
N ASN A 179 -5.69 -12.43 7.08
CA ASN A 179 -5.56 -13.50 6.10
C ASN A 179 -5.87 -13.05 4.65
N ASP A 180 -6.01 -11.73 4.42
CA ASP A 180 -6.37 -11.12 3.14
C ASP A 180 -7.74 -11.55 2.57
N ALA A 181 -8.64 -12.07 3.41
CA ALA A 181 -10.03 -12.24 3.03
C ALA A 181 -10.85 -11.00 3.40
N ALA A 182 -11.80 -10.63 2.54
CA ALA A 182 -12.80 -9.61 2.82
C ALA A 182 -14.06 -10.29 3.38
N ALA A 183 -14.68 -9.66 4.38
CA ALA A 183 -15.94 -10.12 4.95
C ALA A 183 -16.93 -8.97 5.13
N SER A 184 -18.20 -9.31 5.01
CA SER A 184 -19.34 -8.45 5.33
C SER A 184 -20.22 -9.17 6.34
N ILE A 185 -20.33 -8.61 7.56
CA ILE A 185 -21.21 -9.07 8.63
C ILE A 185 -22.50 -8.25 8.54
N ILE A 186 -23.62 -8.91 8.29
CA ILE A 186 -24.91 -8.27 8.02
C ILE A 186 -25.92 -8.71 9.07
N THR A 187 -26.64 -7.76 9.63
CA THR A 187 -27.77 -7.98 10.56
C THR A 187 -28.99 -7.24 10.07
N SER A 188 -30.18 -7.76 10.34
CA SER A 188 -31.45 -7.16 9.96
C SER A 188 -32.38 -7.09 11.16
N SER A 189 -33.14 -6.00 11.31
CA SER A 189 -34.12 -5.85 12.38
C SER A 189 -35.30 -6.81 12.24
N GLU A 190 -35.58 -7.26 11.01
CA GLU A 190 -36.62 -8.23 10.67
C GLU A 190 -36.05 -9.34 9.76
N PRO A 191 -36.64 -10.54 9.73
CA PRO A 191 -36.21 -11.60 8.81
C PRO A 191 -36.33 -11.18 7.34
N VAL A 192 -35.23 -11.26 6.59
CA VAL A 192 -35.15 -10.97 5.15
C VAL A 192 -34.36 -12.05 4.42
N ILE A 193 -34.48 -12.10 3.10
CA ILE A 193 -33.57 -12.88 2.25
C ILE A 193 -32.60 -11.93 1.56
N LEU A 194 -31.31 -12.24 1.65
CA LEU A 194 -30.26 -11.56 0.89
C LEU A 194 -29.93 -12.40 -0.33
N ARG A 195 -30.11 -11.84 -1.52
CA ARG A 195 -29.65 -12.43 -2.79
C ARG A 195 -28.36 -11.76 -3.21
N PHE A 196 -27.30 -12.54 -3.41
CA PHE A 196 -26.04 -12.03 -3.93
C PHE A 196 -25.83 -12.51 -5.36
N GLU A 197 -25.36 -11.61 -6.21
CA GLU A 197 -25.09 -11.86 -7.64
C GLU A 197 -23.72 -11.29 -8.01
N GLY A 198 -23.05 -11.94 -8.96
CA GLY A 198 -21.74 -11.53 -9.43
C GLY A 198 -21.29 -12.32 -10.64
N HIS A 199 -20.05 -12.07 -11.06
CA HIS A 199 -19.43 -12.83 -12.14
C HIS A 199 -17.93 -13.02 -11.95
N SER A 200 -17.36 -13.99 -12.68
CA SER A 200 -15.91 -14.15 -12.83
C SER A 200 -15.26 -12.88 -13.40
N PHE A 201 -13.94 -12.74 -13.31
CA PHE A 201 -13.20 -11.58 -13.78
C PHE A 201 -13.49 -11.30 -15.27
N TYR A 202 -14.24 -10.24 -15.53
CA TYR A 202 -14.56 -9.74 -16.86
C TYR A 202 -14.85 -8.24 -16.74
N VAL A 203 -13.94 -7.43 -17.26
CA VAL A 203 -13.86 -5.98 -17.00
C VAL A 203 -13.68 -5.21 -18.31
N ARG A 204 -13.55 -3.89 -18.26
CA ARG A 204 -13.17 -3.12 -19.46
C ARG A 204 -11.92 -3.72 -20.09
N HIS A 205 -11.91 -3.76 -21.42
CA HIS A 205 -10.86 -4.38 -22.24
C HIS A 205 -10.80 -5.91 -22.23
N SER A 206 -11.64 -6.63 -21.46
CA SER A 206 -11.81 -8.08 -21.65
C SER A 206 -12.27 -8.40 -23.08
N VAL A 207 -11.69 -9.45 -23.66
CA VAL A 207 -12.01 -9.97 -24.99
C VAL A 207 -12.78 -11.27 -24.87
N SER A 208 -12.34 -12.18 -23.99
CA SER A 208 -12.99 -13.46 -23.72
C SER A 208 -12.72 -13.91 -22.29
N SER A 209 -13.62 -14.73 -21.75
CA SER A 209 -13.41 -15.45 -20.49
C SER A 209 -13.27 -16.95 -20.74
N SER A 210 -12.35 -17.57 -20.03
CA SER A 210 -12.18 -19.02 -19.93
C SER A 210 -12.42 -19.53 -18.50
N ALA A 211 -12.96 -18.67 -17.64
CA ALA A 211 -13.19 -18.96 -16.23
C ALA A 211 -14.11 -20.16 -16.03
N LYS A 212 -13.86 -20.91 -14.95
CA LYS A 212 -14.64 -22.08 -14.57
C LYS A 212 -15.17 -21.92 -13.16
N ILE A 213 -16.42 -22.30 -12.95
CA ILE A 213 -17.09 -22.20 -11.65
C ILE A 213 -17.47 -23.59 -11.13
N SER A 214 -17.36 -23.78 -9.82
CA SER A 214 -17.85 -24.95 -9.11
C SER A 214 -18.35 -24.56 -7.72
N TYR A 215 -19.24 -25.38 -7.16
CA TYR A 215 -19.69 -25.24 -5.78
C TYR A 215 -19.17 -26.39 -4.93
N GLN A 216 -18.43 -26.06 -3.87
CA GLN A 216 -17.89 -27.01 -2.91
C GLN A 216 -18.80 -27.12 -1.70
N LYS A 217 -19.70 -28.10 -1.74
CA LYS A 217 -20.69 -28.32 -0.67
C LYS A 217 -20.08 -28.54 0.72
N ALA A 218 -18.93 -29.21 0.81
CA ALA A 218 -18.27 -29.48 2.08
C ALA A 218 -17.86 -28.21 2.83
N ASN A 219 -17.54 -27.16 2.08
CA ASN A 219 -17.04 -25.88 2.62
C ASN A 219 -18.08 -24.75 2.54
N ASN A 220 -19.25 -25.01 1.93
CA ASN A 220 -20.23 -23.98 1.59
C ASN A 220 -19.60 -22.81 0.80
N THR A 221 -18.88 -23.16 -0.27
CA THR A 221 -18.02 -22.21 -0.99
C THR A 221 -18.20 -22.30 -2.50
N ILE A 222 -18.39 -21.16 -3.17
CA ILE A 222 -18.28 -21.02 -4.63
C ILE A 222 -16.80 -20.82 -4.96
N VAL A 223 -16.30 -21.59 -5.92
CA VAL A 223 -14.91 -21.53 -6.38
C VAL A 223 -14.90 -21.20 -7.86
N VAL A 224 -14.30 -20.07 -8.21
CA VAL A 224 -14.12 -19.62 -9.59
C VAL A 224 -12.63 -19.66 -9.91
N LEU A 225 -12.23 -20.53 -10.83
CA LEU A 225 -10.91 -20.49 -11.45
C LEU A 225 -10.94 -19.42 -12.54
N GLU A 226 -10.25 -18.31 -12.31
CA GLU A 226 -10.21 -17.16 -13.19
C GLU A 226 -9.34 -17.40 -14.43
N GLY A 227 -9.74 -16.84 -15.55
CA GLY A 227 -9.03 -16.98 -16.81
C GLY A 227 -9.72 -16.25 -17.96
N GLY A 228 -8.94 -15.89 -18.97
CA GLY A 228 -9.46 -15.17 -20.13
C GLY A 228 -8.40 -14.33 -20.81
N THR A 229 -8.82 -13.54 -21.77
CA THR A 229 -7.95 -12.62 -22.50
C THR A 229 -8.46 -11.19 -22.46
N VAL A 230 -7.53 -10.24 -22.53
CA VAL A 230 -7.78 -8.80 -22.45
C VAL A 230 -6.94 -8.06 -23.49
N LYS A 231 -7.39 -6.87 -23.89
CA LYS A 231 -6.58 -5.90 -24.64
C LYS A 231 -5.71 -5.11 -23.66
N SER A 232 -4.41 -5.08 -23.91
CA SER A 232 -3.44 -4.34 -23.10
C SER A 232 -2.41 -3.63 -23.96
N ARG A 233 -1.77 -2.61 -23.40
CA ARG A 233 -0.62 -1.93 -24.02
C ARG A 233 0.58 -2.08 -23.09
N PRO A 234 1.47 -3.05 -23.33
CA PRO A 234 2.60 -3.30 -22.44
C PRO A 234 3.78 -2.35 -22.63
N ASP A 235 3.94 -1.80 -23.83
CA ASP A 235 5.08 -0.96 -24.18
C ASP A 235 4.64 0.51 -24.33
N PRO A 236 5.42 1.50 -23.84
CA PRO A 236 5.20 2.91 -24.14
C PRO A 236 5.11 3.12 -25.66
N ASP A 237 4.05 3.79 -26.11
CA ASP A 237 3.76 4.05 -27.53
C ASP A 237 3.61 2.80 -28.43
N GLY A 238 3.58 1.60 -27.84
CA GLY A 238 3.43 0.34 -28.54
C GLY A 238 1.99 0.02 -28.96
N PRO A 239 1.80 -0.99 -29.82
CA PRO A 239 0.47 -1.41 -30.25
C PRO A 239 -0.32 -2.03 -29.10
N VAL A 240 -1.66 -1.97 -29.22
CA VAL A 240 -2.55 -2.75 -28.35
C VAL A 240 -2.46 -4.22 -28.76
N ARG A 241 -2.21 -5.09 -27.80
CA ARG A 241 -2.12 -6.54 -27.98
C ARG A 241 -3.16 -7.26 -27.12
N VAL A 242 -3.51 -8.49 -27.50
CA VAL A 242 -4.43 -9.35 -26.75
C VAL A 242 -3.63 -10.44 -26.05
N GLY A 243 -3.83 -10.61 -24.74
CA GLY A 243 -3.13 -11.60 -23.94
C GLY A 243 -3.87 -12.01 -22.68
N PRO A 244 -3.27 -12.83 -21.81
CA PRO A 244 -3.90 -13.32 -20.59
C PRO A 244 -4.31 -12.17 -19.65
N CYS A 245 -5.43 -12.33 -18.96
CA CYS A 245 -5.86 -11.40 -17.91
C CYS A 245 -4.98 -11.49 -16.65
N VAL A 246 -5.02 -10.45 -15.81
CA VAL A 246 -4.26 -10.32 -14.56
C VAL A 246 -4.47 -11.48 -13.59
N TYR A 247 -5.68 -12.02 -13.53
CA TYR A 247 -6.03 -13.14 -12.65
C TYR A 247 -5.97 -14.50 -13.33
N GLN A 248 -5.30 -14.62 -14.48
CA GLN A 248 -5.14 -15.91 -15.15
C GLN A 248 -4.63 -16.99 -14.19
N ASN A 249 -5.40 -18.08 -14.05
CA ASN A 249 -5.15 -19.23 -13.18
C ASN A 249 -5.27 -18.97 -11.66
N MET A 250 -5.70 -17.78 -11.24
CA MET A 250 -6.03 -17.53 -9.85
C MET A 250 -7.39 -18.10 -9.50
N THR A 251 -7.62 -18.33 -8.20
CA THR A 251 -8.91 -18.79 -7.69
C THR A 251 -9.57 -17.69 -6.87
N THR A 252 -10.81 -17.33 -7.23
CA THR A 252 -11.74 -16.60 -6.36
C THR A 252 -12.56 -17.60 -5.54
N ALA A 253 -12.64 -17.40 -4.23
CA ALA A 253 -13.49 -18.17 -3.33
C ALA A 253 -14.50 -17.24 -2.63
N LEU A 254 -15.78 -17.64 -2.66
CA LEU A 254 -16.88 -16.94 -1.99
C LEU A 254 -17.57 -17.89 -1.02
N SER A 255 -17.75 -17.47 0.22
CA SER A 255 -18.43 -18.30 1.23
C SER A 255 -19.43 -17.49 2.04
N ALA A 256 -20.25 -18.19 2.82
CA ALA A 256 -21.21 -17.58 3.72
C ALA A 256 -21.42 -18.43 4.99
N SER A 257 -21.89 -17.80 6.06
CA SER A 257 -22.14 -18.45 7.34
C SER A 257 -23.42 -19.32 7.35
N LYS A 258 -24.25 -19.23 6.31
CA LYS A 258 -25.46 -20.04 6.11
C LYS A 258 -25.33 -20.86 4.83
N ASP A 259 -25.80 -22.11 4.87
CA ASP A 259 -25.82 -22.96 3.69
C ASP A 259 -26.67 -22.34 2.58
N PHE A 260 -26.09 -22.22 1.39
CA PHE A 260 -26.76 -21.72 0.20
C PHE A 260 -26.74 -22.76 -0.94
N SER A 261 -26.45 -24.03 -0.62
CA SER A 261 -26.39 -25.12 -1.61
C SER A 261 -27.66 -25.29 -2.45
N LYS A 262 -28.82 -24.93 -1.91
CA LYS A 262 -30.13 -25.06 -2.58
C LYS A 262 -30.48 -23.87 -3.48
N THR A 263 -29.88 -22.72 -3.25
CA THR A 263 -30.20 -21.45 -3.94
C THR A 263 -29.09 -21.02 -4.89
N PHE A 264 -27.90 -21.63 -4.78
CA PHE A 264 -26.81 -21.43 -5.72
C PHE A 264 -27.24 -21.82 -7.14
N SER A 265 -26.97 -20.92 -8.08
CA SER A 265 -27.02 -21.22 -9.50
C SER A 265 -25.93 -20.45 -10.23
N SER A 266 -25.46 -21.02 -11.33
CA SER A 266 -24.50 -20.40 -12.22
C SER A 266 -24.92 -20.59 -13.67
N LYS A 267 -24.57 -19.62 -14.52
CA LYS A 267 -24.76 -19.69 -15.96
C LYS A 267 -23.58 -19.05 -16.68
N LEU A 268 -23.32 -19.52 -17.90
CA LEU A 268 -22.37 -18.89 -18.80
C LEU A 268 -22.97 -17.58 -19.33
N GLY A 269 -22.19 -16.51 -19.29
CA GLY A 269 -22.50 -15.24 -19.95
C GLY A 269 -22.09 -15.24 -21.41
N ASP A 270 -22.42 -14.15 -22.11
CA ASP A 270 -22.31 -14.06 -23.56
C ASP A 270 -20.85 -14.09 -24.05
N ASN A 271 -19.89 -13.73 -23.19
CA ASN A 271 -18.46 -13.70 -23.49
C ASN A 271 -17.68 -14.82 -22.76
N GLY A 272 -18.38 -15.82 -22.22
CA GLY A 272 -17.81 -16.93 -21.48
C GLY A 272 -17.54 -16.65 -20.00
N GLU A 273 -17.95 -15.50 -19.48
CA GLU A 273 -17.86 -15.18 -18.05
C GLU A 273 -18.84 -16.03 -17.24
N GLN A 274 -18.45 -16.48 -16.05
CA GLN A 274 -19.32 -17.27 -15.17
C GLN A 274 -20.14 -16.33 -14.32
N LYS A 275 -21.45 -16.25 -14.57
CA LYS A 275 -22.40 -15.50 -13.73
C LYS A 275 -22.94 -16.41 -12.65
N TYR A 276 -22.99 -15.95 -11.42
CA TYR A 276 -23.50 -16.72 -10.29
C TYR A 276 -24.48 -15.91 -9.45
N ARG A 277 -25.37 -16.63 -8.77
CA ARG A 277 -26.27 -16.09 -7.76
C ARG A 277 -26.50 -17.11 -6.65
N PHE A 278 -26.77 -16.62 -5.45
CA PHE A 278 -27.24 -17.43 -4.33
C PHE A 278 -28.03 -16.58 -3.34
N GLU A 279 -28.80 -17.22 -2.47
CA GLU A 279 -29.69 -16.57 -1.51
C GLU A 279 -29.46 -17.13 -0.11
N ILE A 280 -29.39 -16.25 0.89
CA ILE A 280 -29.25 -16.61 2.32
C ILE A 280 -30.24 -15.82 3.18
N PRO A 281 -30.82 -16.44 4.23
CA PRO A 281 -31.66 -15.73 5.19
C PRO A 281 -30.82 -14.88 6.14
N CYS A 282 -31.27 -13.67 6.46
CA CYS A 282 -30.66 -12.76 7.42
C CYS A 282 -31.70 -12.25 8.42
N ASP A 283 -31.31 -12.14 9.68
CA ASP A 283 -32.13 -11.67 10.79
C ASP A 283 -31.25 -10.93 11.81
N SER A 284 -31.73 -10.79 13.05
CA SER A 284 -31.00 -10.13 14.14
C SER A 284 -29.78 -10.91 14.62
N HIS A 285 -29.67 -12.23 14.36
CA HIS A 285 -28.47 -13.01 14.65
C HIS A 285 -27.37 -12.76 13.62
N GLY A 286 -27.78 -12.34 12.42
CA GLY A 286 -26.92 -11.94 11.34
C GLY A 286 -26.32 -13.09 10.53
N VAL A 287 -25.68 -12.71 9.43
CA VAL A 287 -24.93 -13.57 8.53
C VAL A 287 -23.61 -12.93 8.15
N THR A 288 -22.68 -13.75 7.70
CA THR A 288 -21.41 -13.27 7.12
C THR A 288 -21.28 -13.84 5.73
N VAL A 289 -20.88 -12.98 4.78
CA VAL A 289 -20.41 -13.39 3.45
C VAL A 289 -18.95 -12.98 3.29
N SER A 290 -18.18 -13.73 2.50
CA SER A 290 -16.76 -13.46 2.30
C SER A 290 -16.33 -13.56 0.84
N TRP A 291 -15.19 -12.93 0.57
CA TRP A 291 -14.43 -13.06 -0.66
C TRP A 291 -12.95 -13.26 -0.30
N ALA A 292 -12.29 -14.18 -0.99
CA ALA A 292 -10.83 -14.30 -0.97
C ALA A 292 -10.33 -14.72 -2.36
N MET A 293 -9.09 -14.38 -2.66
CA MET A 293 -8.42 -14.80 -3.89
C MET A 293 -6.98 -15.24 -3.61
N ASP A 294 -6.51 -16.25 -4.33
CA ASP A 294 -5.14 -16.76 -4.22
C ASP A 294 -4.73 -17.51 -5.50
N ASP A 295 -3.42 -17.61 -5.76
CA ASP A 295 -2.89 -18.50 -6.81
C ASP A 295 -3.14 -19.98 -6.48
N ASN A 296 -3.26 -20.32 -5.19
CA ASN A 296 -3.58 -21.66 -4.72
C ASN A 296 -5.06 -21.77 -4.30
N GLN A 297 -5.81 -22.63 -4.99
CA GLN A 297 -7.24 -22.86 -4.75
C GLN A 297 -7.55 -23.21 -3.28
N GLU A 298 -6.79 -24.10 -2.64
CA GLU A 298 -7.03 -24.52 -1.26
C GLU A 298 -6.83 -23.36 -0.28
N LYS A 299 -5.80 -22.54 -0.48
CA LYS A 299 -5.59 -21.32 0.31
C LYS A 299 -6.75 -20.34 0.17
N ALA A 300 -7.24 -20.10 -1.06
CA ALA A 300 -8.39 -19.22 -1.28
C ALA A 300 -9.64 -19.71 -0.53
N ILE A 301 -9.94 -21.01 -0.61
CA ILE A 301 -11.07 -21.63 0.10
C ILE A 301 -10.91 -21.50 1.62
N ASN A 302 -9.72 -21.81 2.15
CA ASN A 302 -9.45 -21.75 3.57
C ASN A 302 -9.57 -20.31 4.10
N LYS A 303 -9.01 -19.32 3.40
CA LYS A 303 -9.13 -17.89 3.74
C LYS A 303 -10.60 -17.44 3.80
N ALA A 304 -11.38 -17.76 2.76
CA ALA A 304 -12.80 -17.40 2.67
C ALA A 304 -13.64 -18.08 3.77
N GLY A 305 -13.38 -19.35 4.08
CA GLY A 305 -14.09 -20.08 5.13
C GLY A 305 -13.71 -19.64 6.54
N GLU A 306 -12.41 -19.41 6.80
CA GLU A 306 -11.92 -18.97 8.11
C GLU A 306 -12.53 -17.62 8.50
N ILE A 307 -12.53 -16.64 7.59
CA ILE A 307 -13.06 -15.31 7.92
C ILE A 307 -14.56 -15.32 8.20
N VAL A 308 -15.32 -16.22 7.57
CA VAL A 308 -16.73 -16.45 7.88
C VAL A 308 -16.88 -17.05 9.27
N PHE A 309 -16.10 -18.09 9.59
CA PHE A 309 -16.20 -18.81 10.85
C PHE A 309 -15.79 -17.94 12.06
N ARG A 310 -14.80 -17.05 11.89
CA ARG A 310 -14.19 -16.24 12.95
C ARG A 310 -14.44 -14.74 12.78
N ALA A 311 -15.49 -14.35 12.04
CA ALA A 311 -15.70 -12.97 11.60
C ALA A 311 -15.57 -11.92 12.72
N LYS A 312 -16.26 -12.14 13.85
CA LYS A 312 -16.23 -11.22 15.00
C LYS A 312 -14.86 -11.14 15.67
N GLU A 313 -14.16 -12.28 15.76
CA GLU A 313 -12.82 -12.36 16.35
C GLU A 313 -11.79 -11.63 15.48
N LEU A 314 -11.80 -11.90 14.16
CA LEU A 314 -10.87 -11.28 13.22
C LEU A 314 -11.13 -9.78 13.05
N LEU A 315 -12.39 -9.33 13.11
CA LEU A 315 -12.70 -7.90 13.14
C LEU A 315 -12.16 -7.23 14.41
N ALA A 316 -12.35 -7.85 15.58
CA ALA A 316 -11.80 -7.33 16.83
C ALA A 316 -10.26 -7.30 16.80
N PHE A 317 -9.64 -8.32 16.23
CA PHE A 317 -8.20 -8.36 16.00
C PHE A 317 -7.75 -7.19 15.10
N LYS A 318 -8.40 -6.98 13.95
CA LYS A 318 -8.07 -5.89 13.02
C LYS A 318 -8.20 -4.51 13.69
N THR A 319 -9.25 -4.33 14.49
CA THR A 319 -9.48 -3.12 15.28
C THR A 319 -8.32 -2.89 16.26
N ASN A 320 -7.92 -3.92 16.99
CA ASN A 320 -6.84 -3.85 17.97
C ASN A 320 -5.48 -3.59 17.31
N GLU A 321 -5.19 -4.24 16.17
CA GLU A 321 -3.96 -4.04 15.41
C GLU A 321 -3.84 -2.58 14.96
N MET A 322 -4.88 -2.02 14.34
CA MET A 322 -4.87 -0.62 13.88
C MET A 322 -4.74 0.36 15.03
N ASN A 323 -5.44 0.14 16.14
CA ASN A 323 -5.30 0.96 17.35
C ASN A 323 -3.88 0.89 17.95
N LEU A 324 -3.26 -0.29 17.97
CA LEU A 324 -1.87 -0.47 18.43
C LEU A 324 -0.89 0.30 17.52
N LEU A 325 -1.05 0.19 16.20
CA LEU A 325 -0.20 0.90 15.24
C LEU A 325 -0.34 2.42 15.37
N LEU A 326 -1.56 2.93 15.50
CA LEU A 326 -1.81 4.38 15.65
C LEU A 326 -1.36 4.90 17.02
N SER A 327 -1.39 4.07 18.07
CA SER A 327 -1.01 4.49 19.43
C SER A 327 0.49 4.37 19.71
N HIS A 328 1.15 3.38 19.11
CA HIS A 328 2.52 2.99 19.46
C HIS A 328 3.46 2.80 18.26
N GLY A 329 2.93 2.74 17.04
CA GLY A 329 3.70 2.55 15.81
C GLY A 329 4.16 3.86 15.15
N ILE A 330 3.64 5.00 15.60
CA ILE A 330 3.88 6.33 15.04
C ILE A 330 4.17 7.34 16.16
N PRO A 331 4.74 8.53 15.88
CA PRO A 331 4.88 9.57 16.89
C PRO A 331 3.52 10.01 17.41
N GLN A 332 3.42 10.27 18.70
CA GLN A 332 2.20 10.82 19.28
C GLN A 332 2.14 12.33 19.05
N PHE A 333 0.99 12.81 18.62
CA PHE A 333 0.76 14.22 18.37
C PHE A 333 -0.42 14.72 19.21
N ARG A 334 -0.27 15.91 19.79
CA ARG A 334 -1.30 16.60 20.56
C ARG A 334 -1.32 18.06 20.16
N CYS A 335 -2.51 18.63 20.03
CA CYS A 335 -2.72 20.02 19.63
C CYS A 335 -3.89 20.63 20.42
N SER A 336 -3.80 21.92 20.75
CA SER A 336 -4.92 22.63 21.38
C SER A 336 -6.16 22.70 20.48
N ASP A 337 -5.96 22.62 19.17
CA ASP A 337 -7.03 22.44 18.20
C ASP A 337 -7.17 20.94 17.86
N PRO A 338 -8.26 20.27 18.31
CA PRO A 338 -8.45 18.84 18.10
C PRO A 338 -8.54 18.46 16.62
N LYS A 339 -8.85 19.41 15.73
CA LYS A 339 -8.95 19.14 14.29
C LYS A 339 -7.61 18.72 13.69
N PHE A 340 -6.51 19.32 14.15
CA PHE A 340 -5.17 18.94 13.69
C PHE A 340 -4.78 17.54 14.19
N GLU A 341 -5.23 17.13 15.38
CA GLU A 341 -5.02 15.75 15.82
C GLU A 341 -5.77 14.75 14.93
N GLU A 342 -7.03 15.01 14.62
CA GLU A 342 -7.81 14.16 13.71
C GLU A 342 -7.13 14.02 12.35
N ILE A 343 -6.68 15.14 11.75
CA ILE A 343 -5.98 15.14 10.47
C ILE A 343 -4.68 14.33 10.56
N TYR A 344 -3.90 14.53 11.61
CA TYR A 344 -2.65 13.81 11.83
C TYR A 344 -2.85 12.29 11.87
N TYR A 345 -3.77 11.82 12.71
CA TYR A 345 -4.03 10.39 12.87
C TYR A 345 -4.73 9.79 11.64
N PHE A 346 -5.56 10.56 10.95
CA PHE A 346 -6.13 10.16 9.66
C PHE A 346 -5.04 9.93 8.62
N LEU A 347 -4.11 10.86 8.43
CA LEU A 347 -3.03 10.71 7.44
C LEU A 347 -2.13 9.51 7.75
N TRP A 348 -1.82 9.26 9.02
CA TRP A 348 -1.09 8.06 9.43
C TRP A 348 -1.88 6.77 9.18
N SER A 349 -3.19 6.77 9.40
CA SER A 349 -4.02 5.61 9.10
C SER A 349 -3.96 5.25 7.62
N ILE A 350 -3.99 6.24 6.72
CA ILE A 350 -3.86 6.03 5.28
C ILE A 350 -2.45 5.50 4.92
N TYR A 351 -1.39 6.10 5.47
CA TYR A 351 -0.02 5.61 5.27
C TYR A 351 0.11 4.13 5.66
N LEU A 352 -0.40 3.74 6.83
CA LEU A 352 -0.34 2.36 7.32
C LEU A 352 -1.23 1.41 6.52
N MET A 353 -2.37 1.87 6.02
CA MET A 353 -3.27 1.07 5.19
C MET A 353 -2.76 0.86 3.77
N TYR A 354 -1.91 1.73 3.24
CA TYR A 354 -1.27 1.58 1.91
C TYR A 354 -0.02 0.71 1.95
N TYR A 355 0.30 0.16 3.11
CA TYR A 355 1.39 -0.80 3.27
C TYR A 355 1.12 -2.08 2.47
N ILE A 356 2.15 -2.59 1.79
CA ILE A 356 2.13 -3.88 1.10
C ILE A 356 3.39 -4.69 1.39
N ASP A 357 3.21 -6.01 1.47
CA ASP A 357 4.26 -7.01 1.61
C ASP A 357 3.99 -8.20 0.69
N VAL A 358 4.64 -8.21 -0.48
CA VAL A 358 4.37 -9.19 -1.55
C VAL A 358 5.27 -10.43 -1.44
N GLN A 359 6.55 -10.25 -1.07
CA GLN A 359 7.56 -11.31 -1.00
C GLN A 359 7.71 -12.11 -2.30
N LYS A 360 7.69 -11.43 -3.46
CA LYS A 360 7.80 -12.08 -4.78
C LYS A 360 8.51 -11.18 -5.78
N GLY A 361 9.39 -11.77 -6.59
CA GLY A 361 10.06 -11.08 -7.68
C GLY A 361 10.87 -9.88 -7.20
N TRP A 362 10.63 -8.69 -7.76
CA TRP A 362 11.27 -7.43 -7.35
C TRP A 362 10.56 -6.72 -6.18
N GLU A 363 9.52 -7.32 -5.60
CA GLU A 363 8.78 -6.82 -4.43
C GLU A 363 9.13 -7.69 -3.21
N MET A 364 10.39 -7.66 -2.79
CA MET A 364 10.91 -8.43 -1.65
C MET A 364 10.96 -7.62 -0.35
N GLU A 365 10.90 -6.31 -0.45
CA GLU A 365 10.84 -5.40 0.68
C GLU A 365 9.43 -4.85 0.81
N SER A 366 8.92 -4.86 2.03
CA SER A 366 7.65 -4.25 2.35
C SER A 366 7.73 -2.72 2.27
N HIS A 367 6.73 -2.08 1.67
CA HIS A 367 6.72 -0.64 1.46
C HIS A 367 5.31 -0.07 1.45
N THR A 368 5.22 1.24 1.64
CA THR A 368 3.96 1.97 1.51
C THR A 368 3.74 2.42 0.06
N GLN A 369 2.60 2.06 -0.52
CA GLN A 369 2.21 2.38 -1.90
C GLN A 369 1.76 3.83 -2.10
N SER A 370 1.66 4.23 -3.37
CA SER A 370 1.07 5.51 -3.80
C SER A 370 -0.43 5.37 -3.98
N ALA A 371 -1.23 6.11 -3.20
CA ALA A 371 -2.67 6.35 -3.44
C ALA A 371 -3.41 5.19 -4.14
N VAL A 372 -3.56 4.05 -3.44
CA VAL A 372 -4.02 2.76 -4.05
C VAL A 372 -5.42 2.81 -4.66
N ASN A 373 -6.20 3.84 -4.33
CA ASN A 373 -7.50 4.12 -4.91
C ASN A 373 -7.42 4.78 -6.32
N ASN A 374 -6.23 5.14 -6.79
CA ASN A 374 -5.97 5.73 -8.11
C ASN A 374 -4.84 5.04 -8.85
N PHE A 375 -3.75 4.66 -8.17
CA PHE A 375 -2.58 4.05 -8.78
C PHE A 375 -2.16 2.81 -7.99
N LEU A 376 -1.86 1.72 -8.69
CA LEU A 376 -1.38 0.49 -8.06
C LEU A 376 0.15 0.51 -8.01
N GLY A 377 0.73 0.25 -6.83
CA GLY A 377 2.17 0.23 -6.61
C GLY A 377 2.76 1.52 -6.06
N ILE A 378 4.08 1.55 -5.89
CA ILE A 378 4.81 2.73 -5.41
C ILE A 378 5.36 3.52 -6.60
N HIS A 379 5.07 4.82 -6.63
CA HIS A 379 5.67 5.73 -7.60
C HIS A 379 7.01 6.29 -7.09
N ARG A 380 7.98 6.48 -7.99
CA ARG A 380 9.33 6.97 -7.68
C ARG A 380 9.28 8.38 -7.08
N TYR A 381 8.42 9.22 -7.67
CA TYR A 381 8.17 10.56 -7.19
C TYR A 381 7.62 10.54 -5.76
N ASP A 382 6.53 9.80 -5.53
CA ASP A 382 5.88 9.62 -4.23
C ASP A 382 6.80 8.99 -3.17
N ALA A 383 7.65 8.05 -3.55
CA ALA A 383 8.64 7.44 -2.67
C ALA A 383 9.53 8.50 -2.00
N SER A 384 9.85 9.59 -2.70
CA SER A 384 10.60 10.73 -2.15
C SER A 384 9.97 11.31 -0.87
N PHE A 385 8.65 11.22 -0.73
CA PHE A 385 7.90 11.64 0.44
C PHE A 385 7.66 10.48 1.41
N GLN A 386 7.28 9.31 0.89
CA GLN A 386 6.96 8.15 1.73
C GLN A 386 8.16 7.64 2.54
N ILE A 387 9.38 7.77 2.01
CA ILE A 387 10.62 7.45 2.75
C ILE A 387 10.75 8.35 3.99
N LYS A 388 10.48 9.66 3.84
CA LYS A 388 10.59 10.66 4.92
C LYS A 388 9.50 10.49 5.96
N VAL A 389 8.27 10.15 5.54
CA VAL A 389 7.18 9.80 6.47
C VAL A 389 7.52 8.50 7.21
N GLY A 390 7.93 7.47 6.48
CA GLY A 390 8.36 6.18 7.02
C GLY A 390 9.49 6.29 8.03
N ALA A 391 10.38 7.28 7.87
CA ALA A 391 11.44 7.57 8.83
C ALA A 391 10.92 7.91 10.24
N TRP A 392 9.63 8.14 10.46
CA TRP A 392 9.04 8.37 11.78
C TRP A 392 8.34 7.17 12.39
N THR A 393 8.17 6.06 11.65
CA THR A 393 7.52 4.84 12.18
C THR A 393 8.41 4.14 13.21
N ARG A 394 7.82 3.46 14.19
CA ARG A 394 8.60 2.77 15.22
C ARG A 394 9.37 1.56 14.65
N ASP A 395 8.70 0.74 13.83
CA ASP A 395 9.31 -0.39 13.14
C ASP A 395 9.75 0.01 11.73
N LYS A 396 11.00 0.41 11.63
CA LYS A 396 11.61 0.89 10.38
C LYS A 396 11.80 -0.20 9.36
N LYS A 397 12.12 -1.42 9.81
CA LYS A 397 12.32 -2.56 8.90
C LYS A 397 11.03 -2.91 8.20
N LYS A 398 9.91 -2.92 8.94
CA LYS A 398 8.59 -3.16 8.38
C LYS A 398 8.15 -1.99 7.50
N PHE A 399 8.09 -0.77 8.04
CA PHE A 399 7.36 0.33 7.39
C PHE A 399 8.20 1.39 6.67
N ALA A 400 9.53 1.30 6.64
CA ALA A 400 10.37 2.38 6.08
C ALA A 400 11.45 1.91 5.10
N TYR A 401 12.14 0.81 5.41
CA TYR A 401 13.31 0.39 4.65
C TYR A 401 12.96 0.06 3.19
N GLY A 402 11.84 -0.61 2.96
CA GLY A 402 11.44 -1.00 1.61
C GLY A 402 11.06 0.19 0.72
N ASN A 403 10.59 1.32 1.28
CA ASN A 403 10.32 2.52 0.47
C ASN A 403 11.59 3.05 -0.23
N VAL A 404 12.79 2.69 0.25
CA VAL A 404 14.09 2.94 -0.41
C VAL A 404 14.54 1.71 -1.18
N LEU A 405 14.68 0.57 -0.48
CA LEU A 405 15.41 -0.60 -0.98
C LEU A 405 14.70 -1.31 -2.13
N THR A 406 13.36 -1.20 -2.22
CA THR A 406 12.60 -1.86 -3.28
C THR A 406 13.05 -1.42 -4.69
N TRP A 407 13.56 -0.20 -4.83
CA TRP A 407 14.04 0.35 -6.10
C TRP A 407 15.39 -0.23 -6.54
N LYS A 408 16.18 -0.78 -5.62
CA LYS A 408 17.48 -1.42 -5.90
C LYS A 408 17.34 -2.56 -6.91
N HIS A 409 16.24 -3.31 -6.85
CA HIS A 409 15.96 -4.41 -7.77
C HIS A 409 16.00 -3.98 -9.24
N LEU A 410 15.54 -2.77 -9.58
CA LEU A 410 15.63 -2.28 -10.96
C LEU A 410 17.09 -2.08 -11.40
N VAL A 411 17.97 -1.65 -10.49
CA VAL A 411 19.39 -1.40 -10.77
C VAL A 411 20.18 -2.71 -10.90
N GLU A 412 19.90 -3.69 -10.04
CA GLU A 412 20.53 -5.02 -10.08
C GLU A 412 20.12 -5.79 -11.34
N ASN A 413 18.84 -5.69 -11.73
CA ASN A 413 18.29 -6.36 -12.91
C ASN A 413 18.49 -5.59 -14.22
N LYS A 414 19.28 -4.49 -14.20
CA LYS A 414 19.57 -3.65 -15.38
C LYS A 414 18.29 -3.15 -16.07
N ARG A 415 17.32 -2.70 -15.28
CA ARG A 415 16.01 -2.17 -15.70
C ARG A 415 15.93 -0.66 -15.51
N TYR A 416 16.68 0.06 -16.34
CA TYR A 416 16.81 1.51 -16.26
C TYR A 416 17.21 2.11 -17.61
N ARG A 417 17.00 3.42 -17.74
CA ARG A 417 17.53 4.21 -18.85
C ARG A 417 18.86 4.82 -18.45
N GLU A 418 19.90 4.61 -19.25
CA GLU A 418 21.19 5.29 -19.12
C GLU A 418 21.39 6.21 -20.33
N THR A 419 21.59 7.50 -20.09
CA THR A 419 21.88 8.45 -21.16
C THR A 419 23.35 8.35 -21.60
N PRO A 420 23.74 8.85 -22.79
CA PRO A 420 25.13 8.79 -23.26
C PRO A 420 26.16 9.43 -22.32
N ASN A 421 25.73 10.35 -21.44
CA ASN A 421 26.59 11.00 -20.46
C ASN A 421 26.69 10.25 -19.11
N GLY A 422 26.09 9.05 -19.01
CA GLY A 422 26.15 8.20 -17.83
C GLY A 422 25.08 8.45 -16.77
N LEU A 423 24.14 9.39 -16.98
CA LEU A 423 22.98 9.54 -16.08
C LEU A 423 22.07 8.32 -16.15
N ILE A 424 21.84 7.67 -15.00
CA ILE A 424 20.87 6.60 -14.82
C ILE A 424 19.54 7.17 -14.32
N MET A 425 18.45 6.75 -14.95
CA MET A 425 17.08 7.12 -14.57
C MET A 425 16.25 5.84 -14.36
N LEU A 426 15.53 5.77 -13.23
CA LEU A 426 14.64 4.65 -12.94
C LEU A 426 13.21 4.92 -13.41
N SER A 427 12.46 3.85 -13.65
CA SER A 427 11.04 3.96 -14.00
C SER A 427 10.19 4.55 -12.88
N ASP A 428 9.05 5.09 -13.25
CA ASP A 428 8.14 5.80 -12.37
C ASP A 428 7.40 4.86 -11.43
N ASN A 429 7.07 3.64 -11.85
CA ASN A 429 6.41 2.63 -11.04
C ASN A 429 6.94 1.24 -11.44
N LYS A 430 6.77 0.24 -10.58
CA LYS A 430 7.17 -1.15 -10.79
C LYS A 430 6.27 -2.14 -10.05
N GLY A 431 6.42 -3.40 -10.40
CA GLY A 431 5.86 -4.52 -9.66
C GLY A 431 6.84 -5.70 -9.60
N ILE A 432 6.31 -6.91 -9.43
CA ILE A 432 7.13 -8.12 -9.18
C ILE A 432 8.07 -8.50 -10.33
N GLY A 433 7.79 -8.05 -11.55
CA GLY A 433 8.58 -8.41 -12.73
C GLY A 433 8.37 -7.46 -13.92
N TRP A 434 7.88 -6.26 -13.65
CA TRP A 434 7.66 -5.22 -14.65
C TRP A 434 7.99 -3.84 -14.09
N HIS A 435 8.24 -2.89 -14.97
CA HIS A 435 8.40 -1.47 -14.63
C HIS A 435 7.72 -0.59 -15.68
N SER A 436 7.39 0.65 -15.33
CA SER A 436 6.51 1.48 -16.16
C SER A 436 7.14 1.96 -17.46
N GLY A 437 8.48 2.01 -17.58
CA GLY A 437 9.16 2.58 -18.75
C GLY A 437 9.05 4.10 -18.85
N ALA A 438 8.46 4.76 -17.85
CA ALA A 438 8.44 6.22 -17.72
C ALA A 438 9.57 6.65 -16.77
N TYR A 439 10.64 7.25 -17.30
CA TYR A 439 11.87 7.48 -16.53
C TYR A 439 11.97 8.91 -16.00
N GLY A 440 12.54 9.06 -14.80
CA GLY A 440 12.78 10.36 -14.15
C GLY A 440 13.95 10.31 -13.15
N GLY A 441 14.28 11.48 -12.58
CA GLY A 441 15.53 11.76 -11.89
C GLY A 441 15.44 11.99 -10.38
N GLU A 442 14.29 11.75 -9.75
CA GLU A 442 13.98 12.18 -8.38
C GLU A 442 14.69 11.37 -7.28
N LEU A 443 15.54 10.41 -7.64
CA LEU A 443 16.26 9.53 -6.70
C LEU A 443 17.20 10.27 -5.74
N ALA A 444 17.58 11.52 -6.06
CA ALA A 444 18.31 12.38 -5.14
C ALA A 444 17.59 12.51 -3.78
N GLU A 445 16.25 12.58 -3.75
CA GLU A 445 15.48 12.62 -2.51
C GLU A 445 15.51 11.29 -1.74
N HIS A 446 15.73 10.16 -2.43
CA HIS A 446 15.82 8.84 -1.79
C HIS A 446 17.08 8.76 -0.93
N VAL A 447 18.18 9.38 -1.36
CA VAL A 447 19.43 9.48 -0.59
C VAL A 447 19.21 10.24 0.72
N ILE A 448 18.54 11.40 0.64
CA ILE A 448 18.21 12.21 1.83
C ILE A 448 17.28 11.45 2.78
N GLY A 449 16.25 10.80 2.24
CA GLY A 449 15.32 10.01 3.04
C GLY A 449 15.98 8.80 3.71
N ALA A 450 16.84 8.06 3.00
CA ALA A 450 17.61 6.95 3.55
C ALA A 450 18.56 7.42 4.66
N TRP A 451 19.20 8.59 4.48
CA TRP A 451 20.02 9.20 5.51
C TRP A 451 19.21 9.56 6.75
N GLN A 452 18.02 10.15 6.60
CA GLN A 452 17.13 10.44 7.73
C GLN A 452 16.73 9.16 8.48
N ILE A 453 16.40 8.08 7.77
CA ILE A 453 16.14 6.77 8.39
C ILE A 453 17.35 6.33 9.22
N TYR A 454 18.56 6.38 8.64
CA TYR A 454 19.79 6.05 9.35
C TYR A 454 20.03 6.94 10.57
N GLN A 455 19.80 8.25 10.48
CA GLN A 455 19.93 9.15 11.62
C GLN A 455 19.00 8.78 12.78
N HIS A 456 17.82 8.22 12.48
CA HIS A 456 16.86 7.77 13.48
C HIS A 456 17.17 6.37 14.04
N THR A 457 17.95 5.54 13.34
CA THR A 457 18.17 4.13 13.72
C THR A 457 19.61 3.79 14.11
N GLY A 458 20.60 4.47 13.54
CA GLY A 458 22.01 4.08 13.56
C GLY A 458 22.31 2.80 12.77
N ASP A 459 21.37 2.29 11.96
CA ASP A 459 21.50 1.00 11.28
C ASP A 459 22.46 1.06 10.08
N LEU A 460 23.72 0.67 10.32
CA LEU A 460 24.76 0.62 9.29
C LEU A 460 24.50 -0.45 8.22
N ASN A 461 23.78 -1.52 8.53
CA ASN A 461 23.49 -2.56 7.53
C ASN A 461 22.47 -2.06 6.51
N PHE A 462 21.44 -1.35 6.97
CA PHE A 462 20.50 -0.65 6.09
C PHE A 462 21.22 0.38 5.22
N LEU A 463 22.09 1.21 5.82
CA LEU A 463 22.84 2.23 5.09
C LEU A 463 23.73 1.60 4.02
N LYS A 464 24.42 0.51 4.37
CA LYS A 464 25.25 -0.27 3.45
C LYS A 464 24.43 -0.84 2.28
N ALA A 465 23.26 -1.40 2.55
CA ALA A 465 22.37 -1.94 1.52
C ALA A 465 21.86 -0.86 0.54
N CYS A 466 21.63 0.36 1.03
CA CYS A 466 21.26 1.51 0.20
C CYS A 466 22.44 2.02 -0.65
N TYR A 467 23.65 2.03 -0.09
CA TYR A 467 24.83 2.54 -0.77
C TYR A 467 25.34 1.59 -1.85
N GLU A 468 25.67 0.36 -1.47
CA GLU A 468 26.29 -0.65 -2.34
C GLU A 468 25.30 -1.11 -3.41
N ASP A 469 25.76 -1.17 -4.66
CA ASP A 469 25.00 -1.63 -5.84
C ASP A 469 23.71 -0.84 -6.15
N TYR A 470 23.40 0.20 -5.37
CA TYR A 470 22.25 1.07 -5.59
C TYR A 470 22.65 2.54 -5.73
N PHE A 471 22.74 3.32 -4.66
CA PHE A 471 23.06 4.76 -4.78
C PHE A 471 24.43 5.00 -5.40
N GLN A 472 25.45 4.24 -4.98
CA GLN A 472 26.78 4.32 -5.56
C GLN A 472 26.71 4.14 -7.08
N LYS A 473 26.03 3.09 -7.55
CA LYS A 473 25.92 2.77 -8.98
C LYS A 473 25.11 3.80 -9.76
N VAL A 474 23.95 4.24 -9.23
CA VAL A 474 23.06 5.19 -9.89
C VAL A 474 23.75 6.55 -10.10
N PHE A 475 24.48 7.02 -9.09
CA PHE A 475 25.06 8.36 -9.11
C PHE A 475 26.54 8.41 -9.51
N TRP A 476 27.19 7.26 -9.70
CA TRP A 476 28.65 7.16 -9.91
C TRP A 476 29.17 8.13 -10.99
N LYS A 477 28.53 8.11 -12.17
CA LYS A 477 28.96 8.90 -13.32
C LYS A 477 28.40 10.31 -13.32
N ARG A 478 27.16 10.48 -12.84
CA ARG A 478 26.44 11.74 -12.88
C ARG A 478 25.33 11.78 -11.84
N LEU A 479 25.25 12.90 -11.10
CA LEU A 479 24.11 13.23 -10.25
C LEU A 479 23.12 14.12 -11.01
N LEU A 480 21.84 13.81 -10.88
CA LEU A 480 20.74 14.72 -11.20
C LEU A 480 20.00 15.01 -9.89
N GLY A 481 20.12 16.22 -9.37
CA GLY A 481 19.40 16.63 -8.17
C GLY A 481 17.92 16.89 -8.41
N PHE A 482 17.25 17.19 -7.31
CA PHE A 482 15.84 17.49 -7.23
C PHE A 482 15.64 18.70 -6.32
N ALA A 483 15.02 19.77 -6.84
CA ALA A 483 14.82 21.02 -6.10
C ALA A 483 16.10 21.56 -5.43
N MET A 484 17.21 21.62 -6.19
CA MET A 484 18.52 22.15 -5.76
C MET A 484 19.20 21.36 -4.63
N ASN A 485 18.82 20.10 -4.38
CA ASN A 485 19.37 19.31 -3.28
C ASN A 485 20.75 18.66 -3.58
N ASP A 486 21.36 18.91 -4.75
CA ASP A 486 22.58 18.27 -5.23
C ASP A 486 23.74 18.33 -4.22
N PHE A 487 23.92 19.49 -3.58
CA PHE A 487 24.99 19.72 -2.59
C PHE A 487 24.79 18.92 -1.31
N GLU A 488 23.55 18.74 -0.86
CA GLU A 488 23.25 17.94 0.33
C GLU A 488 23.43 16.45 0.04
N VAL A 489 22.95 16.02 -1.14
CA VAL A 489 23.04 14.63 -1.57
C VAL A 489 24.49 14.17 -1.69
N ILE A 490 25.37 14.97 -2.29
CA ILE A 490 26.77 14.57 -2.48
C ILE A 490 27.52 14.44 -1.14
N GLU A 491 27.18 15.25 -0.15
CA GLU A 491 27.74 15.14 1.20
C GLU A 491 27.25 13.90 1.93
N ILE A 492 25.98 13.57 1.76
CA ILE A 492 25.42 12.34 2.30
C ILE A 492 26.11 11.14 1.65
N LEU A 493 26.34 11.13 0.34
CA LEU A 493 27.06 10.06 -0.34
C LEU A 493 28.50 9.92 0.17
N GLN A 494 29.20 11.02 0.46
CA GLN A 494 30.52 11.00 1.11
C GLN A 494 30.47 10.34 2.50
N GLN A 495 29.48 10.71 3.32
CA GLN A 495 29.30 10.14 4.65
C GLN A 495 28.93 8.65 4.58
N MET A 496 28.02 8.28 3.67
CA MET A 496 27.65 6.89 3.41
C MET A 496 28.87 6.07 3.00
N ALA A 497 29.70 6.57 2.07
CA ALA A 497 30.92 5.89 1.66
C ALA A 497 31.85 5.64 2.86
N GLN A 498 32.10 6.65 3.68
CA GLN A 498 32.95 6.52 4.87
C GLN A 498 32.39 5.52 5.90
N LEU A 499 31.10 5.61 6.21
CA LEU A 499 30.44 4.77 7.22
C LEU A 499 30.27 3.30 6.78
N THR A 500 30.23 3.05 5.47
CA THR A 500 30.04 1.71 4.89
C THR A 500 31.36 1.02 4.52
N GLY A 501 32.51 1.66 4.78
CA GLY A 501 33.84 1.08 4.54
C GLY A 501 34.46 1.40 3.18
N HIS A 502 33.88 2.33 2.43
CA HIS A 502 34.30 2.76 1.08
C HIS A 502 35.00 4.13 1.12
N SER A 503 35.86 4.37 2.12
CA SER A 503 36.52 5.67 2.32
C SER A 503 37.35 6.14 1.11
N ASN A 504 37.80 5.22 0.26
CA ASN A 504 38.49 5.51 -1.00
C ASN A 504 37.58 6.19 -2.06
N GLU A 505 36.26 6.11 -1.91
CA GLU A 505 35.27 6.69 -2.84
C GLU A 505 34.86 8.12 -2.45
N VAL A 506 35.24 8.58 -1.26
CA VAL A 506 34.92 9.94 -0.78
C VAL A 506 35.46 11.01 -1.73
N GLU A 507 36.69 10.82 -2.24
CA GLU A 507 37.31 11.79 -3.16
C GLU A 507 36.59 11.83 -4.52
N HIS A 508 36.09 10.69 -5.00
CA HIS A 508 35.27 10.63 -6.21
C HIS A 508 34.03 11.51 -6.07
N TRP A 509 33.31 11.40 -4.95
CA TRP A 509 32.12 12.19 -4.70
C TRP A 509 32.40 13.69 -4.60
N LYS A 510 33.51 14.09 -3.96
CA LYS A 510 33.93 15.52 -3.89
C LYS A 510 34.21 16.13 -5.26
N ILE A 511 34.75 15.35 -6.19
CA ILE A 511 35.07 15.83 -7.54
C ILE A 511 33.79 15.97 -8.39
N LEU A 512 32.77 15.14 -8.14
CA LEU A 512 31.56 15.09 -8.96
C LEU A 512 30.75 16.39 -8.92
N ILE A 513 30.68 17.05 -7.76
CA ILE A 513 30.00 18.33 -7.58
C ILE A 513 30.92 19.28 -6.83
N ARG A 514 31.09 20.48 -7.35
CA ARG A 514 31.85 21.55 -6.71
C ARG A 514 31.09 22.08 -5.48
N GLN A 515 31.73 22.10 -4.31
CA GLN A 515 31.08 22.39 -3.01
C GLN A 515 31.63 23.61 -2.27
N ASP A 516 32.49 24.43 -2.87
CA ASP A 516 32.95 25.65 -2.19
C ASP A 516 31.78 26.63 -1.96
N PRO A 517 31.76 27.34 -0.81
CA PRO A 517 30.65 28.21 -0.44
C PRO A 517 30.29 29.26 -1.49
N ASP A 518 31.29 29.84 -2.16
CA ASP A 518 31.08 30.86 -3.20
C ASP A 518 30.36 30.26 -4.42
N HIS A 519 30.74 29.04 -4.83
CA HIS A 519 30.04 28.35 -5.90
C HIS A 519 28.61 27.98 -5.51
N ILE A 520 28.40 27.44 -4.31
CA ILE A 520 27.05 27.12 -3.81
C ILE A 520 26.17 28.38 -3.84
N ARG A 521 26.67 29.48 -3.28
CA ARG A 521 25.95 30.76 -3.26
C ARG A 521 25.60 31.24 -4.67
N LEU A 522 26.57 31.24 -5.58
CA LEU A 522 26.38 31.62 -6.98
C LEU A 522 25.25 30.83 -7.64
N MET A 523 25.12 29.52 -7.35
CA MET A 523 24.08 28.68 -7.94
C MET A 523 22.67 29.08 -7.49
N PHE A 524 22.50 29.58 -6.27
CA PHE A 524 21.23 30.18 -5.82
C PHE A 524 21.01 31.56 -6.42
N ASP A 525 22.04 32.41 -6.45
CA ASP A 525 21.94 33.78 -6.99
C ASP A 525 21.52 33.79 -8.47
N GLN A 526 22.02 32.87 -9.29
CA GLN A 526 21.63 32.74 -10.70
C GLN A 526 20.16 32.37 -10.92
N ARG A 527 19.48 31.87 -9.88
CA ARG A 527 18.09 31.40 -9.94
C ARG A 527 17.13 32.33 -9.20
N TRP A 528 17.66 33.21 -8.36
CA TRP A 528 16.87 34.24 -7.70
C TRP A 528 16.34 35.23 -8.74
N GLU A 529 15.03 35.48 -8.70
CA GLU A 529 14.30 36.37 -9.61
C GLU A 529 14.52 36.05 -11.10
N ALA A 530 14.86 34.79 -11.39
CA ALA A 530 15.14 34.34 -12.74
C ALA A 530 13.95 34.64 -13.66
N ASN A 531 14.24 35.13 -14.86
CA ASN A 531 13.24 35.54 -15.85
C ASN A 531 12.34 36.71 -15.42
N GLY A 532 12.77 37.55 -14.47
CA GLY A 532 12.10 38.79 -14.08
C GLY A 532 10.94 38.59 -13.11
N HIS A 533 10.97 37.51 -12.33
CA HIS A 533 9.95 37.22 -11.32
C HIS A 533 10.39 37.73 -9.95
N ASP A 534 9.97 38.94 -9.61
CA ASP A 534 10.36 39.62 -8.37
C ASP A 534 10.09 38.76 -7.13
N ASN A 535 11.07 38.71 -6.23
CA ASN A 535 11.07 37.93 -4.99
C ASN A 535 10.73 36.44 -5.17
N PHE A 536 11.00 35.84 -6.33
CA PHE A 536 10.64 34.46 -6.63
C PHE A 536 11.85 33.63 -7.10
N PHE A 537 12.01 32.44 -6.52
CA PHE A 537 13.09 31.54 -6.88
C PHE A 537 12.74 30.67 -8.09
N MET A 538 13.65 30.54 -9.06
CA MET A 538 13.47 29.71 -10.27
C MET A 538 12.17 30.02 -11.03
N GLY A 539 11.81 31.30 -11.14
CA GLY A 539 10.64 31.72 -11.90
C GLY A 539 10.69 31.23 -13.36
N PRO A 540 9.63 30.61 -13.91
CA PRO A 540 9.70 29.99 -15.22
C PRO A 540 9.51 31.01 -16.35
N LYS A 541 10.12 30.75 -17.50
CA LYS A 541 10.04 31.62 -18.70
C LYS A 541 8.62 31.85 -19.21
N ASN A 542 7.72 30.90 -18.97
CA ASN A 542 6.33 30.97 -19.43
C ASN A 542 5.42 31.78 -18.48
N GLY A 543 5.96 32.30 -17.37
CA GLY A 543 5.23 33.08 -16.39
C GLY A 543 4.30 32.30 -15.46
N LYS A 544 4.18 30.97 -15.62
CA LYS A 544 3.31 30.14 -14.78
C LYS A 544 3.99 29.78 -13.47
N LEU A 545 3.83 30.61 -12.46
CA LEU A 545 4.40 30.39 -11.14
C LEU A 545 3.67 29.23 -10.43
N HIS A 546 4.46 28.36 -9.80
CA HIS A 546 3.96 27.18 -9.08
C HIS A 546 4.63 27.06 -7.72
N THR A 547 3.98 26.40 -6.79
CA THR A 547 4.48 26.18 -5.42
C THR A 547 5.73 25.30 -5.36
N ASN A 548 6.11 24.62 -6.46
CA ASN A 548 7.33 23.80 -6.52
C ASN A 548 8.62 24.60 -6.26
N ALA A 549 8.63 25.91 -6.54
CA ALA A 549 9.78 26.76 -6.25
C ALA A 549 10.10 26.82 -4.75
N PHE A 550 9.09 26.70 -3.88
CA PHE A 550 9.28 26.65 -2.43
C PHE A 550 10.00 25.38 -1.96
N TRP A 551 10.06 24.33 -2.78
CA TRP A 551 10.71 23.07 -2.36
C TRP A 551 12.21 23.23 -2.15
N ALA A 552 12.84 24.15 -2.89
CA ALA A 552 14.26 24.47 -2.74
C ALA A 552 14.57 25.10 -1.38
N MET A 553 13.58 25.72 -0.72
CA MET A 553 13.74 26.30 0.63
C MET A 553 13.97 25.25 1.72
N ARG A 554 13.72 23.97 1.43
CA ARG A 554 14.06 22.86 2.34
C ARG A 554 15.56 22.60 2.39
N ASN A 555 16.31 23.05 1.38
CA ASN A 555 17.75 22.90 1.36
C ASN A 555 18.40 23.83 2.40
N ARG A 556 19.27 23.27 3.25
CA ARG A 556 20.04 24.02 4.27
C ARG A 556 20.92 25.15 3.72
N TYR A 557 21.22 25.13 2.42
CA TYR A 557 22.00 26.15 1.70
C TYR A 557 21.14 27.27 1.11
N PHE A 558 19.81 27.14 1.14
CA PHE A 558 18.93 28.16 0.59
C PHE A 558 19.12 29.49 1.35
N PRO A 559 19.41 30.60 0.66
CA PRO A 559 19.62 31.88 1.32
C PRO A 559 18.40 32.33 2.15
N ARG A 560 18.64 32.67 3.41
CA ARG A 560 17.56 33.02 4.35
C ARG A 560 16.84 34.30 3.93
N GLU A 561 17.58 35.28 3.41
CA GLU A 561 17.04 36.53 2.90
C GLU A 561 16.08 36.31 1.71
N TYR A 562 16.34 35.32 0.86
CA TYR A 562 15.45 34.94 -0.24
C TYR A 562 14.18 34.26 0.30
N ALA A 563 14.32 33.40 1.31
CA ALA A 563 13.20 32.71 1.92
C ALA A 563 12.22 33.70 2.56
N GLU A 564 12.74 34.67 3.31
CA GLU A 564 11.94 35.72 3.96
C GLU A 564 11.18 36.56 2.92
N GLN A 565 11.87 37.06 1.89
CA GLN A 565 11.25 37.87 0.82
C GLN A 565 10.19 37.08 0.04
N MET A 566 10.48 35.83 -0.31
CA MET A 566 9.57 34.97 -1.06
C MET A 566 8.33 34.59 -0.25
N ILE A 567 8.47 34.30 1.05
CA ILE A 567 7.33 34.02 1.94
C ILE A 567 6.40 35.23 2.02
N HIS A 568 6.95 36.43 2.24
CA HIS A 568 6.13 37.64 2.36
C HIS A 568 5.45 38.02 1.04
N SER A 569 6.16 37.90 -0.07
CA SER A 569 5.64 38.32 -1.38
C SER A 569 4.64 37.33 -1.96
N TRP A 570 4.83 36.03 -1.71
CA TRP A 570 4.09 34.98 -2.41
C TRP A 570 3.33 34.02 -1.49
N ALA A 571 3.86 33.61 -0.34
CA ALA A 571 3.17 32.62 0.50
C ALA A 571 2.09 33.26 1.39
N LEU A 572 2.38 34.41 1.99
CA LEU A 572 1.49 35.10 2.95
C LEU A 572 0.69 36.24 2.33
N ASN A 573 1.01 36.63 1.09
CA ASN A 573 0.28 37.67 0.38
C ASN A 573 -1.10 37.16 -0.04
N GLN A 574 -2.14 37.71 0.58
CA GLN A 574 -3.54 37.37 0.34
C GLN A 574 -4.14 38.05 -0.90
N THR A 575 -3.43 39.01 -1.50
CA THR A 575 -3.90 39.71 -2.70
C THR A 575 -3.35 39.03 -3.95
N ASP A 576 -2.02 38.95 -4.07
CA ASP A 576 -1.35 38.52 -5.30
C ASP A 576 -0.61 37.17 -5.16
N GLY A 577 -0.53 36.64 -3.93
CA GLY A 577 0.21 35.42 -3.61
C GLY A 577 -0.64 34.14 -3.65
N PHE A 578 0.00 33.02 -3.31
CA PHE A 578 -0.60 31.68 -3.26
C PHE A 578 -1.63 31.50 -2.14
N MET A 579 -1.68 32.40 -1.15
CA MET A 579 -2.74 32.43 -0.15
C MET A 579 -3.93 33.30 -0.57
N GLY A 580 -3.84 33.99 -1.72
CA GLY A 580 -4.88 34.89 -2.18
C GLY A 580 -6.09 34.20 -2.83
N GLU A 581 -7.16 34.98 -3.02
CA GLU A 581 -8.46 34.50 -3.52
C GLU A 581 -8.40 33.79 -4.89
N PHE A 582 -7.37 34.05 -5.69
CA PHE A 582 -7.19 33.48 -7.02
C PHE A 582 -6.53 32.09 -7.04
N PHE A 583 -5.77 31.70 -6.01
CA PHE A 583 -5.05 30.43 -6.03
C PHE A 583 -5.93 29.18 -5.83
N PRO A 584 -6.99 29.19 -5.00
CA PRO A 584 -7.93 28.05 -4.89
C PRO A 584 -8.62 27.70 -6.22
N LEU A 585 -8.68 28.64 -7.18
CA LEU A 585 -9.34 28.47 -8.47
C LEU A 585 -8.43 27.88 -9.56
N ALA A 586 -7.11 27.86 -9.37
CA ALA A 586 -6.16 27.35 -10.36
C ALA A 586 -5.93 25.83 -10.27
N MET A 587 -6.46 25.18 -9.22
CA MET A 587 -6.44 23.71 -9.04
C MET A 587 -7.83 23.06 -9.15
N ALA A 588 -8.87 23.83 -9.50
CA ALA A 588 -10.26 23.36 -9.66
C ALA A 588 -10.58 22.98 -11.12
#